data_AF-A0A3C1SLG2-F1
#
_entry.id   AF-A0A3C1SLG2-F1
#
_cell.length_a   1.000
_cell.length_b   1.000
_cell.length_c   1.000
_cell.angle_alpha   90.00
_cell.angle_beta   90.00
_cell.angle_gamma   90.00
#
_symmetry.space_group_name_H-M   'P 1'
#
loop_
_entity.id
_entity.type
_entity.pdbx_description
1 polymer ?
#
loop_
_entity_poly.entity_id
_entity_poly.type
_entity_poly.pdbx_seq_one_letter_code
_entity_poly.pdbx_strand_id
1 'polypeptide(L)'
;MTGITLYIAAALFCICLLLGFFDNALGQPGNSPLSRFGSMLSNAYGLCSLLIPLYLLVAGTFCFSDRWTYQKAVGLLVSVLPFFTLVFAEKWSRQIALYDYSPIALVKIISLLVIALLVVLAEYLLALVIAGKIHEGTPKEKKVKAKKVVIEEKHSVEEKTEAEEDELDRKINESVDKQIKEATSSAWTLKELLNENNRILDA
;
A
#
# COMPACT_ATOMS: atom_id res chain seq x y z
N MET A 1 -16.54 10.71 16.40
CA MET A 1 -17.30 9.53 16.91
C MET A 1 -17.74 8.58 15.79
N THR A 2 -17.92 9.06 14.56
CA THR A 2 -18.28 8.26 13.38
C THR A 2 -17.38 7.04 13.15
N GLY A 3 -16.05 7.18 13.23
CA GLY A 3 -15.12 6.05 13.02
C GLY A 3 -15.37 4.87 13.96
N ILE A 4 -15.60 5.13 15.26
CA ILE A 4 -15.91 4.09 16.27
C ILE A 4 -17.20 3.35 15.90
N THR A 5 -18.23 4.07 15.46
CA THR A 5 -19.50 3.46 15.02
C THR A 5 -19.29 2.52 13.83
N LEU A 6 -18.45 2.89 12.87
CA LEU A 6 -18.11 2.01 11.74
C LEU A 6 -17.38 0.74 12.20
N TYR A 7 -16.49 0.81 13.18
CA TYR A 7 -15.83 -0.39 13.75
C TYR A 7 -16.81 -1.29 14.49
N ILE A 8 -17.72 -0.72 15.29
CA ILE A 8 -18.75 -1.49 15.97
C ILE A 8 -19.64 -2.18 14.93
N ALA A 9 -20.05 -1.47 13.88
CA ALA A 9 -20.81 -2.07 12.79
C ALA A 9 -20.03 -3.18 12.08
N ALA A 10 -18.74 -2.98 11.77
CA ALA A 10 -17.88 -4.00 11.17
C ALA A 10 -17.78 -5.25 12.06
N ALA A 11 -17.59 -5.07 13.37
CA ALA A 11 -17.53 -6.16 14.33
C ALA A 11 -18.86 -6.94 14.39
N LEU A 12 -19.99 -6.25 14.40
CA LEU A 12 -21.32 -6.88 14.35
C LEU A 12 -21.49 -7.70 13.07
N PHE A 13 -21.11 -7.17 11.91
CA PHE A 13 -21.15 -7.92 10.64
C PHE A 13 -20.24 -9.16 10.66
N CYS A 14 -19.01 -9.04 11.19
CA CYS A 14 -18.11 -10.18 11.36
C CYS A 14 -18.72 -11.27 12.26
N ILE A 15 -19.29 -10.88 13.40
CA ILE A 15 -19.95 -11.81 14.33
C ILE A 15 -21.13 -12.50 13.66
N CYS A 16 -22.01 -11.75 12.98
CA CYS A 16 -23.13 -12.32 12.24
C CYS A 16 -22.65 -13.34 11.19
N LEU A 17 -21.64 -13.00 10.38
CA LEU A 17 -21.11 -13.90 9.35
C LEU A 17 -20.46 -15.16 9.95
N LEU A 18 -19.71 -15.02 11.03
CA LEU A 18 -19.11 -16.18 11.73
C LEU A 18 -20.18 -17.11 12.29
N LEU A 19 -21.21 -16.56 12.95
CA LEU A 19 -22.34 -17.35 13.45
C LEU A 19 -23.08 -18.06 12.31
N GLY A 20 -23.41 -17.33 11.24
CA GLY A 20 -24.08 -17.90 10.08
C GLY A 20 -23.24 -18.98 9.37
N PHE A 21 -21.92 -18.80 9.31
CA PHE A 21 -21.00 -19.79 8.77
C PHE A 21 -20.94 -21.05 9.64
N PHE A 22 -20.83 -20.91 10.96
CA PHE A 22 -20.83 -22.04 11.90
C PHE A 22 -22.15 -22.81 11.88
N ASP A 23 -23.29 -22.12 11.86
CA ASP A 23 -24.60 -22.76 11.82
C ASP A 23 -24.82 -23.54 10.51
N ASN A 24 -24.38 -22.98 9.38
CA ASN A 24 -24.37 -23.70 8.10
C ASN A 24 -23.41 -24.90 8.10
N ALA A 25 -22.25 -24.78 8.75
CA ALA A 25 -21.26 -25.87 8.83
C ALA A 25 -21.70 -27.02 9.74
N LEU A 26 -22.42 -26.70 10.82
CA LEU A 26 -22.96 -27.69 11.77
C LEU A 26 -24.32 -28.25 11.34
N GLY A 27 -24.91 -27.73 10.25
CA GLY A 27 -26.21 -28.15 9.74
C GLY A 27 -27.37 -27.84 10.69
N GLN A 28 -27.18 -26.89 11.62
CA GLN A 28 -28.19 -26.52 12.61
C GLN A 28 -28.83 -25.18 12.20
N PRO A 29 -30.17 -25.09 12.16
CA PRO A 29 -30.82 -23.82 11.87
C PRO A 29 -30.55 -22.83 13.00
N GLY A 30 -30.00 -21.67 12.65
CA GLY A 30 -29.59 -20.68 13.64
C GLY A 30 -30.73 -20.19 14.54
N ASN A 31 -30.52 -20.40 15.84
CA ASN A 31 -31.49 -20.06 16.89
C ASN A 31 -31.52 -18.53 17.17
N SER A 32 -30.45 -17.82 16.84
CA SER A 32 -30.32 -16.38 17.07
C SER A 32 -30.63 -15.56 15.81
N PRO A 33 -31.25 -14.36 15.95
CA PRO A 33 -31.53 -13.50 14.80
C PRO A 33 -30.24 -13.02 14.10
N LEU A 34 -29.14 -12.88 14.84
CA LEU A 34 -27.83 -12.52 14.28
C LEU A 34 -27.30 -13.61 13.33
N SER A 35 -27.45 -14.89 13.71
CA SER A 35 -27.04 -15.99 12.85
C SER A 35 -27.89 -16.11 11.60
N ARG A 36 -29.22 -15.90 11.71
CA ARG A 36 -30.11 -15.83 10.55
C ARG A 36 -29.70 -14.72 9.59
N PHE A 37 -29.33 -13.56 10.12
CA PHE A 37 -28.84 -12.46 9.30
C PHE A 37 -27.52 -12.81 8.58
N GLY A 38 -26.58 -13.43 9.30
CA GLY A 38 -25.32 -13.90 8.72
C GLY A 38 -25.47 -14.97 7.65
N SER A 39 -26.35 -15.95 7.88
CA SER A 39 -26.66 -17.01 6.92
C SER A 39 -27.39 -16.46 5.69
N MET A 40 -28.28 -15.46 5.84
CA MET A 40 -28.89 -14.75 4.70
C MET A 40 -27.84 -14.02 3.85
N LEU A 41 -26.90 -13.31 4.47
CA LEU A 41 -25.81 -12.63 3.77
C LEU A 41 -24.93 -13.63 3.03
N SER A 42 -24.49 -14.68 3.72
CA SER A 42 -23.67 -15.75 3.15
C SER A 42 -24.40 -16.48 2.02
N ASN A 43 -25.72 -16.66 2.10
CA ASN A 43 -26.47 -17.28 1.00
C ASN A 43 -26.63 -16.35 -0.21
N ALA A 44 -26.82 -15.04 0.01
CA ALA A 44 -27.01 -14.07 -1.06
C ALA A 44 -25.70 -13.68 -1.78
N TYR A 45 -24.62 -13.50 -1.02
CA TYR A 45 -23.34 -13.01 -1.53
C TYR A 45 -22.22 -14.05 -1.41
N GLY A 46 -22.31 -15.02 -0.50
CA GLY A 46 -21.30 -16.06 -0.29
C GLY A 46 -19.99 -15.52 0.28
N LEU A 47 -18.85 -15.88 -0.32
CA LEU A 47 -17.53 -15.41 0.08
C LEU A 47 -17.43 -13.89 0.01
N CYS A 48 -18.12 -13.26 -0.94
CA CYS A 48 -18.17 -11.80 -1.05
C CYS A 48 -18.81 -11.10 0.15
N SER A 49 -19.55 -11.83 1.00
CA SER A 49 -20.11 -11.26 2.24
C SER A 49 -19.02 -10.73 3.18
N LEU A 50 -17.82 -11.32 3.13
CA LEU A 50 -16.68 -10.91 3.96
C LEU A 50 -16.15 -9.51 3.58
N LEU A 51 -16.42 -9.03 2.37
CA LEU A 51 -16.01 -7.69 1.95
C LEU A 51 -16.82 -6.59 2.62
N ILE A 52 -18.05 -6.87 3.09
CA ILE A 52 -18.91 -5.89 3.78
C ILE A 52 -18.26 -5.39 5.08
N PRO A 53 -17.91 -6.26 6.07
CA PRO A 53 -17.21 -5.82 7.26
C PRO A 53 -15.81 -5.28 6.96
N LEU A 54 -15.12 -5.82 5.95
CA LEU A 54 -13.79 -5.32 5.55
C LEU A 54 -13.86 -3.86 5.06
N TYR A 55 -14.86 -3.53 4.24
CA TYR A 55 -15.10 -2.17 3.76
C TYR A 55 -15.42 -1.22 4.90
N LEU A 56 -16.27 -1.63 5.86
CA LEU A 56 -16.57 -0.83 7.05
C LEU A 56 -15.31 -0.57 7.91
N LEU A 57 -14.42 -1.56 8.00
CA LEU A 57 -13.15 -1.44 8.72
C LEU A 57 -12.22 -0.42 8.04
N VAL A 58 -12.08 -0.51 6.71
CA VAL A 58 -11.28 0.45 5.92
C VAL A 58 -11.88 1.86 6.00
N ALA A 59 -13.21 1.99 5.86
CA ALA A 59 -13.89 3.27 6.06
C ALA A 59 -13.69 3.84 7.47
N GLY A 60 -13.71 2.97 8.50
CA GLY A 60 -13.40 3.31 9.88
C GLY A 60 -11.98 3.88 10.04
N THR A 61 -10.98 3.24 9.42
CA THR A 61 -9.58 3.74 9.45
C THR A 61 -9.45 5.12 8.83
N PHE A 62 -10.12 5.39 7.70
CA PHE A 62 -10.10 6.70 7.06
C PHE A 62 -10.82 7.77 7.91
N CYS A 63 -11.83 7.38 8.67
CA CYS A 63 -12.56 8.30 9.54
C CYS A 63 -11.76 8.74 10.78
N PHE A 64 -10.74 7.98 11.18
CA PHE A 64 -9.79 8.39 12.23
C PHE A 64 -8.64 9.25 11.71
N SER A 65 -8.49 9.40 10.39
CA SER A 65 -7.48 10.27 9.83
C SER A 65 -7.92 11.72 9.97
N ASP A 66 -7.14 12.50 10.71
CA ASP A 66 -7.38 13.93 11.02
C ASP A 66 -7.42 14.84 9.76
N ARG A 67 -7.02 14.30 8.60
CA ARG A 67 -7.12 14.97 7.29
C ARG A 67 -7.98 14.14 6.35
N TRP A 68 -9.29 14.35 6.39
CA TRP A 68 -10.21 13.79 5.41
C TRP A 68 -10.00 14.45 4.05
N THR A 69 -9.13 13.87 3.23
CA THR A 69 -8.88 14.34 1.86
C THR A 69 -9.88 13.69 0.90
N TYR A 70 -10.48 14.47 0.00
CA TYR A 70 -11.34 14.00 -1.10
C TYR A 70 -10.76 12.77 -1.84
N GLN A 71 -9.44 12.73 -1.99
CA GLN A 71 -8.69 11.62 -2.58
C GLN A 71 -8.91 10.27 -1.86
N LYS A 72 -9.02 10.26 -0.52
CA LYS A 72 -9.29 9.04 0.26
C LYS A 72 -10.72 8.56 0.07
N ALA A 73 -11.67 9.49 -0.03
CA ALA A 73 -13.06 9.18 -0.35
C ALA A 73 -13.20 8.62 -1.77
N VAL A 74 -12.52 9.22 -2.75
CA VAL A 74 -12.49 8.69 -4.13
C VAL A 74 -11.80 7.33 -4.18
N GLY A 75 -10.68 7.13 -3.48
CA GLY A 75 -10.02 5.82 -3.42
C GLY A 75 -10.91 4.73 -2.82
N LEU A 76 -11.70 5.08 -1.81
CA LEU A 76 -12.68 4.19 -1.20
C LEU A 76 -13.87 3.91 -2.14
N LEU A 77 -14.33 4.90 -2.90
CA LEU A 77 -15.34 4.72 -3.94
C LEU A 77 -14.83 3.81 -5.07
N VAL A 78 -13.58 3.98 -5.49
CA VAL A 78 -12.95 3.14 -6.52
C VAL A 78 -12.76 1.70 -6.01
N SER A 79 -12.55 1.49 -4.71
CA SER A 79 -12.50 0.13 -4.13
C SER A 79 -13.84 -0.61 -4.14
N VAL A 80 -14.94 0.05 -4.52
CA VAL A 80 -16.23 -0.62 -4.74
C VAL A 80 -16.21 -1.44 -6.04
N LEU A 81 -15.39 -1.08 -7.03
CA LEU A 81 -15.24 -1.85 -8.28
C LEU A 81 -14.76 -3.29 -8.03
N PRO A 82 -13.65 -3.53 -7.32
CA PRO A 82 -13.20 -4.89 -7.03
C PRO A 82 -14.19 -5.69 -6.18
N PHE A 83 -15.03 -5.03 -5.38
CA PHE A 83 -16.15 -5.71 -4.70
C PHE A 83 -17.17 -6.26 -5.69
N PHE A 84 -17.62 -5.46 -6.66
CA PHE A 84 -18.58 -5.93 -7.66
C PHE A 84 -18.00 -7.03 -8.53
N THR A 85 -16.73 -6.91 -8.93
CA THR A 85 -16.04 -7.93 -9.71
C THR A 85 -15.99 -9.27 -8.98
N LEU A 86 -15.72 -9.26 -7.67
CA LEU A 86 -15.74 -10.48 -6.86
C LEU A 86 -17.15 -11.08 -6.78
N VAL A 87 -18.19 -10.26 -6.59
CA VAL A 87 -19.60 -10.71 -6.53
C VAL A 87 -20.04 -11.33 -7.85
N PHE A 88 -19.67 -10.72 -8.98
CA PHE A 88 -19.95 -11.25 -10.31
C PHE A 88 -19.23 -12.57 -10.54
N ALA A 89 -17.94 -12.64 -10.22
CA ALA A 89 -17.14 -13.86 -10.33
C ALA A 89 -17.75 -14.99 -9.51
N GLU A 90 -18.23 -14.70 -8.29
CA GLU A 90 -18.84 -15.71 -7.43
C GLU A 90 -20.21 -16.18 -7.92
N LYS A 91 -21.03 -15.28 -8.48
CA LYS A 91 -22.29 -15.70 -9.12
C LYS A 91 -22.02 -16.56 -10.36
N TRP A 92 -21.05 -16.20 -11.17
CA TRP A 92 -20.64 -16.96 -12.35
C TRP A 92 -20.07 -18.33 -11.96
N SER A 93 -19.23 -18.41 -10.93
CA SER A 93 -18.67 -19.68 -10.45
C SER A 93 -19.76 -20.60 -9.90
N ARG A 94 -20.73 -20.05 -9.14
CA ARG A 94 -21.91 -20.81 -8.68
C ARG A 94 -22.75 -21.34 -9.82
N GLN A 95 -22.96 -20.56 -10.89
CA GLN A 95 -23.70 -21.07 -12.05
C GLN A 95 -23.00 -22.25 -12.70
N ILE A 96 -21.68 -22.17 -12.89
CA ILE A 96 -20.90 -23.26 -13.50
C ILE A 96 -20.88 -24.50 -12.61
N ALA A 97 -20.81 -24.32 -11.29
CA ALA A 97 -20.87 -25.41 -10.32
C ALA A 97 -22.21 -26.17 -10.32
N LEU A 98 -23.30 -25.55 -10.77
CA LEU A 98 -24.62 -26.21 -10.87
C LEU A 98 -24.78 -27.05 -12.15
N TYR A 99 -24.04 -26.74 -13.22
CA TYR A 99 -24.15 -27.45 -14.50
C TYR A 99 -23.15 -28.59 -14.66
N ASP A 100 -21.99 -28.52 -14.01
CA ASP A 100 -20.92 -29.52 -14.13
C ASP A 100 -20.66 -30.24 -12.79
N TYR A 101 -21.06 -31.51 -12.66
CA TYR A 101 -20.75 -32.38 -11.50
C TYR A 101 -19.45 -33.19 -11.67
N SER A 102 -18.71 -32.96 -12.76
CA SER A 102 -17.47 -33.66 -13.05
C SER A 102 -16.35 -33.20 -12.08
N PRO A 103 -15.38 -34.06 -11.70
CA PRO A 103 -14.18 -33.64 -10.94
C PRO A 103 -13.41 -32.48 -11.61
N ILE A 104 -13.62 -32.25 -12.91
CA ILE A 104 -13.08 -31.13 -13.68
C ILE A 104 -13.73 -29.77 -13.28
N ALA A 105 -14.93 -29.79 -12.70
CA ALA A 105 -15.64 -28.60 -12.25
C ALA A 105 -14.89 -27.86 -11.13
N LEU A 106 -14.26 -28.59 -10.20
CA LEU A 106 -13.42 -27.96 -9.16
C LEU A 106 -12.24 -27.21 -9.78
N VAL A 107 -11.59 -27.78 -10.79
CA VAL A 107 -10.49 -27.12 -11.50
C VAL A 107 -10.98 -25.86 -12.20
N LYS A 108 -12.18 -25.89 -12.82
CA LYS A 108 -12.81 -24.71 -13.43
C LYS A 108 -13.13 -23.63 -12.39
N ILE A 109 -13.67 -24.00 -11.23
CA ILE A 109 -14.02 -23.06 -10.16
C ILE A 109 -12.75 -22.41 -9.59
N ILE A 110 -11.70 -23.19 -9.33
CA ILE A 110 -10.41 -22.68 -8.85
C ILE A 110 -9.78 -21.77 -9.91
N SER A 111 -9.82 -22.15 -11.19
CA SER A 111 -9.32 -21.32 -12.29
C SER A 111 -10.06 -19.99 -12.37
N LEU A 112 -11.39 -19.99 -12.24
CA LEU A 112 -12.20 -18.77 -12.19
C LEU A 112 -11.89 -17.92 -10.97
N LEU A 113 -11.61 -18.53 -9.81
CA LEU A 113 -11.20 -17.82 -8.61
C LEU A 113 -9.85 -17.10 -8.82
N VAL A 114 -8.89 -17.77 -9.46
CA VAL A 114 -7.58 -17.17 -9.79
C VAL A 114 -7.74 -16.02 -10.79
N ILE A 115 -8.56 -16.20 -11.83
CA ILE A 115 -8.84 -15.14 -12.81
C ILE A 115 -9.52 -13.95 -12.13
N ALA A 116 -10.53 -14.20 -11.28
CA ALA A 116 -11.20 -13.16 -10.52
C ALA A 116 -10.22 -12.38 -9.63
N LEU A 117 -9.30 -13.08 -8.96
CA LEU A 117 -8.25 -12.46 -8.16
C LEU A 117 -7.32 -11.58 -9.02
N LEU A 118 -6.91 -12.07 -10.21
CA LEU A 118 -6.10 -11.30 -11.14
C LEU A 118 -6.81 -10.04 -11.63
N VAL A 119 -8.12 -10.11 -11.93
CA VAL A 119 -8.92 -8.94 -12.31
C VAL A 119 -9.02 -7.95 -11.15
N VAL A 120 -9.24 -8.43 -9.93
CA VAL A 120 -9.24 -7.57 -8.72
C VAL A 120 -7.89 -6.86 -8.56
N LEU A 121 -6.78 -7.57 -8.74
CA LEU A 121 -5.45 -6.94 -8.73
C LEU A 121 -5.32 -5.86 -9.81
N ALA A 122 -5.81 -6.14 -11.03
CA ALA A 122 -5.80 -5.17 -12.12
C ALA A 122 -6.65 -3.92 -11.80
N GLU A 123 -7.82 -4.09 -11.17
CA GLU A 123 -8.66 -2.98 -10.71
C GLU A 123 -7.98 -2.15 -9.62
N TYR A 124 -7.29 -2.79 -8.67
CA TYR A 124 -6.50 -2.08 -7.66
C TYR A 124 -5.31 -1.31 -8.28
N LEU A 125 -4.64 -1.88 -9.28
CA LEU A 125 -3.59 -1.19 -10.02
C LEU A 125 -4.16 0.03 -10.77
N LEU A 126 -5.31 -0.13 -11.42
CA LEU A 126 -6.00 0.98 -12.10
C LEU A 126 -6.39 2.08 -11.10
N ALA A 127 -6.90 1.70 -9.93
CA ALA A 127 -7.22 2.61 -8.84
C ALA A 127 -5.99 3.39 -8.37
N LEU A 128 -4.84 2.72 -8.24
CA LEU A 128 -3.59 3.33 -7.83
C LEU A 128 -3.06 4.32 -8.88
N VAL A 129 -3.18 3.99 -10.17
CA VAL A 129 -2.81 4.89 -11.27
C VAL A 129 -3.70 6.13 -11.27
N ILE A 130 -5.03 5.98 -11.11
CA ILE A 130 -5.96 7.11 -11.03
C ILE A 130 -5.62 7.99 -9.83
N ALA A 131 -5.38 7.40 -8.65
CA ALA A 131 -4.97 8.13 -7.46
C ALA A 131 -3.63 8.87 -7.67
N GLY A 132 -2.68 8.26 -8.39
CA GLY A 132 -1.40 8.88 -8.76
C GLY A 132 -1.55 10.08 -9.70
N LYS A 133 -2.41 9.99 -10.72
CA LYS A 133 -2.64 11.11 -11.67
C LYS A 133 -3.30 12.32 -11.02
N ILE A 134 -4.17 12.12 -10.03
CA ILE A 134 -4.77 13.23 -9.25
C ILE A 134 -3.70 13.99 -8.45
N HIS A 135 -2.60 13.33 -8.08
CA HIS A 135 -1.51 13.95 -7.34
C HIS A 135 -0.60 14.83 -8.23
N GLU A 136 -0.48 14.52 -9.52
CA GLU A 136 0.36 15.28 -10.47
C GLU A 136 -0.25 16.64 -10.89
N GLY A 137 -1.56 16.84 -10.71
CA GLY A 137 -2.24 18.12 -10.99
C GLY A 137 -2.03 19.22 -9.93
N THR A 138 -1.34 18.90 -8.84
CA THR A 138 -0.96 19.86 -7.78
C THR A 138 0.55 20.08 -7.81
N PRO A 139 1.06 21.33 -7.90
CA PRO A 139 2.50 21.56 -7.93
C PRO A 139 3.14 21.17 -6.60
N LYS A 140 3.87 20.05 -6.65
CA LYS A 140 4.98 19.55 -5.81
C LYS A 140 4.69 19.33 -4.32
N GLU A 141 4.73 18.07 -3.89
CA GLU A 141 5.82 17.57 -3.05
C GLU A 141 5.89 16.04 -3.06
N LYS A 142 7.06 15.51 -3.43
CA LYS A 142 7.40 14.09 -3.41
C LYS A 142 7.35 13.54 -1.99
N LYS A 143 6.35 12.70 -1.65
CA LYS A 143 6.47 11.65 -0.63
C LYS A 143 5.69 10.41 -1.03
N VAL A 144 6.19 9.70 -2.05
CA VAL A 144 5.85 8.28 -2.25
C VAL A 144 6.61 7.49 -1.19
N LYS A 145 5.98 7.25 -0.04
CA LYS A 145 6.30 6.08 0.79
C LYS A 145 5.26 5.02 0.47
N ALA A 146 5.62 4.14 -0.46
CA ALA A 146 5.04 2.82 -0.55
C ALA A 146 5.15 2.14 0.83
N LYS A 147 4.02 1.90 1.49
CA LYS A 147 3.96 0.98 2.65
C LYS A 147 2.81 0.00 2.45
N LYS A 148 3.13 -0.99 1.63
CA LYS A 148 2.84 -2.43 1.76
C LYS A 148 2.19 -2.80 3.10
N VAL A 149 1.00 -3.41 3.04
CA VAL A 149 0.59 -4.40 4.03
C VAL A 149 1.64 -5.50 3.96
N VAL A 150 2.47 -5.63 4.99
CA VAL A 150 2.57 -6.78 5.89
C VAL A 150 3.51 -6.34 7.02
N ILE A 151 3.02 -6.48 8.24
CA ILE A 151 3.66 -6.13 9.51
C ILE A 151 4.71 -7.19 9.85
N GLU A 152 5.75 -6.78 10.60
CA GLU A 152 6.79 -7.59 11.26
C GLU A 152 7.98 -8.10 10.44
N GLU A 153 8.97 -7.22 10.26
CA GLU A 153 10.35 -7.53 10.66
C GLU A 153 10.99 -6.21 11.11
N LYS A 154 10.86 -5.92 12.41
CA LYS A 154 11.62 -4.86 13.08
C LYS A 154 13.05 -5.36 13.30
N HIS A 155 14.00 -4.43 13.30
CA HIS A 155 15.06 -4.37 14.33
C HIS A 155 16.51 -4.80 13.99
N SER A 156 17.05 -4.73 12.77
CA SER A 156 18.50 -5.02 12.62
C SER A 156 19.32 -4.27 11.58
N VAL A 157 18.76 -3.36 10.79
CA VAL A 157 19.52 -2.79 9.65
C VAL A 157 19.77 -1.28 9.75
N GLU A 158 19.00 -0.56 10.56
CA GLU A 158 18.96 0.91 10.49
C GLU A 158 20.08 1.63 11.28
N GLU A 159 20.91 0.93 12.04
CA GLU A 159 22.04 1.56 12.77
C GLU A 159 23.37 1.52 11.99
N LYS A 160 23.47 0.75 10.89
CA LYS A 160 24.76 0.56 10.19
C LYS A 160 25.01 1.51 9.03
N THR A 161 23.99 2.15 8.47
CA THR A 161 24.16 2.94 7.23
C THR A 161 24.45 4.42 7.49
N GLU A 162 23.95 4.99 8.59
CA GLU A 162 24.20 6.42 8.93
C GLU A 162 25.65 6.68 9.37
N ALA A 163 26.33 5.71 10.00
CA ALA A 163 27.73 5.87 10.40
C ALA A 163 28.72 5.86 9.21
N GLU A 164 28.32 5.31 8.05
CA GLU A 164 29.19 5.13 6.89
C GLU A 164 29.12 6.33 5.91
N GLU A 165 27.97 7.02 5.84
CA GLU A 165 27.82 8.26 5.05
C GLU A 165 28.52 9.46 5.71
N ASP A 166 28.46 9.60 7.04
CA ASP A 166 29.15 10.69 7.76
C ASP A 166 30.68 10.60 7.67
N GLU A 167 31.25 9.39 7.61
CA GLU A 167 32.70 9.20 7.46
C GLU A 167 33.17 9.47 6.02
N LEU A 168 32.33 9.19 5.02
CA LEU A 168 32.64 9.44 3.62
C LEU A 168 32.64 10.94 3.30
N ASP A 169 31.65 11.69 3.80
CA ASP A 169 31.57 13.14 3.61
C ASP A 169 32.73 13.88 4.31
N ARG A 170 33.17 13.40 5.48
CA ARG A 170 34.35 13.96 6.15
C ARG A 170 35.64 13.74 5.34
N LYS A 171 35.83 12.55 4.76
CA LYS A 171 37.01 12.24 3.92
C LYS A 171 37.02 13.04 2.62
N ILE A 172 35.86 13.24 2.00
CA ILE A 172 35.73 14.08 0.80
C ILE A 172 36.12 15.51 1.13
N ASN A 173 35.58 16.08 2.21
CA ASN A 173 35.85 17.47 2.56
C ASN A 173 37.32 17.71 2.94
N GLU A 174 37.96 16.78 3.65
CA GLU A 174 39.39 16.85 3.97
C GLU A 174 40.29 16.76 2.73
N SER A 175 39.91 15.93 1.75
CA SER A 175 40.65 15.79 0.49
C SER A 175 40.56 17.06 -0.38
N VAL A 176 39.40 17.73 -0.40
CA VAL A 176 39.19 18.97 -1.15
C VAL A 176 39.98 20.12 -0.54
N ASP A 177 39.98 20.25 0.79
CA ASP A 177 40.72 21.30 1.50
C ASP A 177 42.23 21.20 1.28
N LYS A 178 42.76 19.97 1.21
CA LYS A 178 44.18 19.73 0.93
C LYS A 178 44.57 20.20 -0.48
N GLN A 179 43.75 19.90 -1.49
CA GLN A 179 44.02 20.32 -2.87
C GLN A 179 43.97 21.85 -3.03
N ILE A 180 43.05 22.53 -2.34
CA ILE A 180 42.95 24.00 -2.38
C ILE A 180 44.20 24.65 -1.78
N LYS A 181 44.74 24.11 -0.68
CA LYS A 181 45.96 24.63 -0.05
C LYS A 181 47.19 24.44 -0.94
N GLU A 182 47.33 23.29 -1.60
CA GLU A 182 48.44 23.02 -2.52
C GLU A 182 48.39 23.94 -3.76
N ALA A 183 47.21 24.15 -4.34
CA ALA A 183 47.01 25.06 -5.47
C ALA A 183 47.29 26.54 -5.09
N THR A 184 46.92 26.95 -3.87
CA THR A 184 47.16 28.32 -3.40
C THR A 184 48.65 28.56 -3.10
N SER A 185 49.34 27.57 -2.54
CA SER A 185 50.79 27.66 -2.24
C SER A 185 51.63 27.76 -3.52
N SER A 186 51.30 26.97 -4.54
CA SER A 186 51.99 26.99 -5.84
C SER A 186 51.73 28.28 -6.64
N ALA A 187 50.54 28.88 -6.52
CA ALA A 187 50.25 30.17 -7.14
C ALA A 187 51.06 31.32 -6.54
N TRP A 188 51.32 31.29 -5.23
CA TRP A 188 52.11 32.32 -4.55
C TRP A 188 53.60 32.23 -4.91
N THR A 189 54.17 31.03 -4.99
CA THR A 189 55.59 30.84 -5.37
C THR A 189 55.87 31.25 -6.81
N LEU A 190 54.96 30.98 -7.75
CA LEU A 190 55.12 31.44 -9.13
C LEU A 190 55.05 32.97 -9.25
N LYS A 191 54.24 33.63 -8.42
CA LYS A 191 54.13 35.09 -8.40
C LYS A 191 55.40 35.74 -7.84
N GLU A 192 56.00 35.13 -6.82
CA GLU A 192 57.26 35.60 -6.24
C GLU A 192 58.43 35.44 -7.22
N LEU A 193 58.56 34.28 -7.88
CA LEU A 193 59.59 34.04 -8.90
C LEU A 193 59.48 35.00 -10.09
N LEU A 194 58.26 35.34 -10.51
CA LEU A 194 58.04 36.29 -11.60
C LEU A 194 58.41 37.74 -11.19
N ASN A 195 58.11 38.11 -9.94
CA ASN A 195 58.47 39.41 -9.39
C ASN A 195 59.99 39.58 -9.23
N GLU A 196 60.68 38.51 -8.80
CA GLU A 196 62.14 38.52 -8.66
C GLU A 196 62.86 38.57 -10.02
N ASN A 197 62.35 37.86 -11.03
CA ASN A 197 62.91 37.89 -12.38
C ASN A 197 62.77 39.29 -13.05
N ASN A 198 61.63 39.95 -12.87
CA ASN A 198 61.47 41.34 -13.35
C ASN A 198 62.45 42.30 -12.67
N ARG A 199 62.75 42.09 -11.39
CA ARG A 199 63.68 42.94 -10.64
C ARG A 199 65.15 42.79 -11.08
N ILE A 200 65.51 41.67 -11.69
CA ILE A 200 66.85 41.42 -12.26
C ILE A 200 67.00 42.07 -13.65
N LEU A 201 65.90 42.22 -14.40
CA LEU A 201 65.90 42.87 -15.72
C LEU A 201 65.98 44.41 -15.64
N ASP A 202 65.59 44.98 -14.50
CA ASP A 202 65.55 46.44 -14.26
C ASP A 202 66.80 46.99 -13.50
N ALA A 203 67.82 46.17 -13.23
CA ALA A 203 69.07 46.53 -12.54
C ALA A 203 70.29 46.43 -13.46
#